data_AF-A0A5A9EXR1-F1
#
_entry.id   AF-A0A5A9EXR1-F1
#
_cell.length_a   1.000
_cell.length_b   1.000
_cell.length_c   1.000
_cell.angle_alpha   90.00
_cell.angle_beta   90.00
_cell.angle_gamma   90.00
#
_symmetry.space_group_name_H-M   'P 1'
#
loop_
_entity.id
_entity.type
_entity.pdbx_description
1 polymer ?
#
loop_
_entity_poly.entity_id
_entity_poly.type
_entity_poly.pdbx_seq_one_letter_code
_entity_poly.pdbx_strand_id
1 'polypeptide(L)'
;MNEVVLPNSVLDAVLASQITVAWAGEGSGDVPRLGWWSCGLTDRDGGGDFFERSTPVTAQWAQLDAVRRAAIVVDQRIRRTHMAAHDHVRTIYHLGYAVDEALNERLRILKQTGEEPCSVLTFPVNLAEEFDRKTFDRFVDSLGDVPKPKITPVGRELPGRPPEALEVMMRHLVGALRPLPGEYPMPFYRVAA
;
A
#
# COMPACT_ATOMS: atom_id res chain seq x y z
N MET A 1 25.62 -4.49 -11.50
CA MET A 1 24.29 -4.52 -10.87
C MET A 1 23.36 -5.17 -11.87
N ASN A 2 22.84 -6.37 -11.59
CA ASN A 2 21.81 -6.95 -12.44
C ASN A 2 20.53 -6.12 -12.26
N GLU A 3 20.04 -5.56 -13.36
CA GLU A 3 18.75 -4.88 -13.41
C GLU A 3 17.65 -5.90 -13.10
N VAL A 4 16.87 -5.66 -12.06
CA VAL A 4 15.75 -6.55 -11.72
C VAL A 4 14.64 -6.26 -12.72
N VAL A 5 14.51 -7.09 -13.75
CA VAL A 5 13.44 -6.98 -14.73
C VAL A 5 12.21 -7.71 -14.19
N LEU A 6 11.25 -6.95 -13.65
CA LEU A 6 9.96 -7.45 -13.20
C LEU A 6 8.90 -7.29 -14.31
N PRO A 7 8.02 -8.28 -14.52
CA PRO A 7 6.88 -8.11 -15.41
C PRO A 7 5.99 -6.95 -14.97
N ASN A 8 5.48 -6.15 -15.92
CA ASN A 8 4.56 -5.06 -15.61
C ASN A 8 3.32 -5.55 -14.85
N SER A 9 2.80 -6.73 -15.16
CA SER A 9 1.65 -7.31 -14.45
C SER A 9 1.91 -7.52 -12.95
N VAL A 10 3.15 -7.89 -12.59
CA VAL A 10 3.57 -8.05 -11.19
C VAL A 10 3.63 -6.69 -10.50
N LEU A 11 4.23 -5.69 -11.16
CA LEU A 11 4.29 -4.32 -10.64
C LEU A 11 2.90 -3.73 -10.47
N ASP A 12 2.00 -3.96 -11.41
CA ASP A 12 0.61 -3.49 -11.39
C ASP A 12 -0.17 -4.13 -10.24
N ALA A 13 -0.03 -5.43 -10.00
CA ALA A 13 -0.65 -6.12 -8.86
C ALA A 13 -0.15 -5.60 -7.50
N VAL A 14 1.16 -5.31 -7.42
CA VAL A 14 1.79 -4.74 -6.22
C VAL A 14 1.33 -3.29 -5.99
N LEU A 15 1.29 -2.47 -7.04
CA LEU A 15 0.77 -1.10 -6.98
C LEU A 15 -0.71 -1.08 -6.57
N ALA A 16 -1.54 -1.93 -7.17
CA ALA A 16 -2.94 -2.06 -6.81
C ALA A 16 -3.10 -2.40 -5.32
N SER A 17 -2.30 -3.33 -4.81
CA SER A 17 -2.31 -3.69 -3.38
C SER A 17 -1.88 -2.51 -2.49
N GLN A 18 -0.77 -1.83 -2.82
CA GLN A 18 -0.29 -0.66 -2.07
C GLN A 18 -1.34 0.46 -2.05
N ILE A 19 -1.94 0.77 -3.20
CA ILE A 19 -2.94 1.83 -3.32
C ILE A 19 -4.23 1.45 -2.59
N THR A 20 -4.70 0.21 -2.70
CA THR A 20 -5.89 -0.25 -1.98
C THR A 20 -5.70 -0.21 -0.47
N VAL A 21 -4.55 -0.66 0.04
CA VAL A 21 -4.23 -0.55 1.47
C VAL A 21 -4.12 0.91 1.88
N ALA A 22 -3.46 1.75 1.08
CA ALA A 22 -3.29 3.20 1.32
C ALA A 22 -4.64 3.95 1.32
N TRP A 23 -5.53 3.62 0.40
CA TRP A 23 -6.88 4.17 0.40
C TRP A 23 -7.63 3.73 1.66
N ALA A 24 -7.61 2.43 2.00
CA ALA A 24 -8.36 1.91 3.14
C ALA A 24 -7.95 2.51 4.49
N GLY A 25 -6.70 2.92 4.68
CA GLY A 25 -6.25 3.46 5.96
C GLY A 25 -6.42 4.95 6.17
N GLU A 26 -7.10 5.68 5.28
CA GLU A 26 -7.42 7.09 5.53
C GLU A 26 -8.30 7.27 6.77
N GLY A 27 -8.15 8.41 7.45
CA GLY A 27 -8.74 8.63 8.77
C GLY A 27 -9.37 9.99 9.00
N SER A 28 -9.08 10.98 8.15
CA SER A 28 -9.51 12.37 8.35
C SER A 28 -10.59 12.83 7.37
N GLY A 29 -11.27 11.89 6.71
CA GLY A 29 -12.44 12.17 5.88
C GLY A 29 -13.76 12.07 6.66
N ASP A 30 -14.84 12.52 6.04
CA ASP A 30 -16.20 12.52 6.59
C ASP A 30 -16.70 11.11 6.91
N VAL A 31 -16.32 10.13 6.08
CA VAL A 31 -16.48 8.70 6.37
C VAL A 31 -15.13 8.12 6.82
N PRO A 32 -14.91 7.89 8.12
CA PRO A 32 -13.65 7.35 8.61
C PRO A 32 -13.48 5.91 8.12
N ARG A 33 -12.30 5.62 7.54
CA ARG A 33 -11.91 4.27 7.13
C ARG A 33 -11.15 3.58 8.26
N LEU A 34 -9.97 3.02 8.01
CA LEU A 34 -9.19 2.35 9.07
C LEU A 34 -8.44 3.33 9.99
N GLY A 35 -8.27 4.60 9.60
CA GLY A 35 -7.66 5.61 10.48
C GLY A 35 -6.16 5.47 10.71
N TRP A 36 -5.45 4.78 9.82
CA TRP A 36 -4.02 4.49 9.92
C TRP A 36 -3.13 5.67 9.52
N TRP A 37 -3.64 6.58 8.69
CA TRP A 37 -3.00 7.85 8.38
C TRP A 37 -3.99 8.99 8.54
N SER A 38 -3.47 10.09 9.10
CA SER A 38 -4.22 11.30 9.40
C SER A 38 -4.39 12.17 8.14
N CYS A 39 -5.02 11.61 7.12
CA CYS A 39 -5.42 12.34 5.92
C CYS A 39 -6.78 11.85 5.39
N GLY A 40 -7.37 12.66 4.52
CA GLY A 40 -8.59 12.38 3.75
C GLY A 40 -8.45 12.93 2.33
N LEU A 41 -7.39 12.52 1.63
CA LEU A 41 -7.00 13.01 0.31
C LEU A 41 -7.92 12.53 -0.81
N THR A 42 -8.54 11.36 -0.63
CA THR A 42 -9.50 10.80 -1.59
C THR A 42 -10.95 11.09 -1.22
N ASP A 43 -11.19 11.68 -0.04
CA ASP A 43 -12.50 12.14 0.38
C ASP A 43 -12.81 13.51 -0.23
N ARG A 44 -14.03 13.69 -0.74
CA ARG A 44 -14.44 14.89 -1.48
C ARG A 44 -14.32 16.15 -0.63
N ASP A 45 -14.87 16.11 0.58
CA ASP A 45 -14.88 17.24 1.53
C ASP A 45 -13.54 17.42 2.26
N GLY A 46 -12.63 16.45 2.11
CA GLY A 46 -11.23 16.56 2.47
C GLY A 46 -10.37 17.15 1.35
N GLY A 47 -9.51 16.32 0.74
CA GLY A 47 -8.60 16.71 -0.34
C GLY A 47 -9.16 16.51 -1.75
N GLY A 48 -10.27 15.79 -1.89
CA GLY A 48 -10.81 15.34 -3.17
C GLY A 48 -11.23 16.49 -4.07
N ASP A 49 -12.04 17.43 -3.58
CA ASP A 49 -12.47 18.63 -4.33
C ASP A 49 -11.29 19.46 -4.80
N PHE A 50 -10.25 19.59 -3.96
CA PHE A 50 -9.04 20.31 -4.33
C PHE A 50 -8.35 19.69 -5.56
N PHE A 51 -8.22 18.36 -5.61
CA PHE A 51 -7.62 17.68 -6.76
C PHE A 51 -8.51 17.71 -8.01
N GLU A 52 -9.82 17.60 -7.85
CA GLU A 52 -10.79 17.73 -8.95
C GLU A 52 -10.69 19.12 -9.61
N ARG A 53 -10.53 20.17 -8.81
CA ARG A 53 -10.41 21.54 -9.33
C ARG A 53 -9.01 21.86 -9.87
N SER A 54 -7.96 21.34 -9.23
CA SER A 54 -6.58 21.67 -9.59
C SER A 54 -6.05 20.86 -10.76
N THR A 55 -6.50 19.61 -10.88
CA THR A 55 -6.02 18.65 -11.89
C THR A 55 -7.18 17.82 -12.44
N PRO A 56 -8.21 18.43 -13.06
CA PRO A 56 -9.48 17.76 -13.38
C PRO A 56 -9.32 16.49 -14.23
N VAL A 57 -8.35 16.46 -15.13
CA VAL A 57 -8.09 15.31 -16.01
C VAL A 57 -7.36 14.17 -15.28
N THR A 58 -6.60 14.47 -14.24
CA THR A 58 -5.75 13.49 -13.54
C THR A 58 -6.07 13.41 -12.05
N ALA A 59 -7.27 13.85 -11.64
CA ALA A 59 -7.62 14.02 -10.24
C ALA A 59 -7.55 12.70 -9.48
N GLN A 60 -8.10 11.63 -10.05
CA GLN A 60 -8.07 10.29 -9.44
C GLN A 60 -6.62 9.81 -9.23
N TRP A 61 -5.77 9.96 -10.24
CA TRP A 61 -4.35 9.63 -10.12
C TRP A 61 -3.64 10.47 -9.06
N ALA A 62 -3.92 11.77 -9.00
CA ALA A 62 -3.31 12.66 -8.01
C ALA A 62 -3.72 12.28 -6.59
N GLN A 63 -5.01 11.98 -6.37
CA GLN A 63 -5.55 11.50 -5.09
C GLN A 63 -4.92 10.16 -4.67
N LEU A 64 -4.90 9.16 -5.55
CA LEU A 64 -4.37 7.82 -5.25
C LEU A 64 -2.84 7.81 -5.04
N ASP A 65 -2.10 8.63 -5.79
CA ASP A 65 -0.66 8.79 -5.58
C ASP A 65 -0.37 9.50 -4.25
N ALA A 66 -1.14 10.54 -3.91
CA ALA A 66 -0.99 11.27 -2.66
C ALA A 66 -1.31 10.40 -1.44
N VAL A 67 -2.37 9.59 -1.47
CA VAL A 67 -2.67 8.68 -0.36
C VAL A 67 -1.63 7.55 -0.23
N ARG A 68 -1.16 6.99 -1.35
CA ARG A 68 -0.02 6.04 -1.33
C ARG A 68 1.21 6.68 -0.70
N ARG A 69 1.50 7.95 -1.02
CA ARG A 69 2.60 8.69 -0.42
C ARG A 69 2.42 8.89 1.10
N ALA A 70 1.21 9.19 1.56
CA ALA A 70 0.92 9.31 2.99
C ALA A 70 1.23 8.00 3.73
N ALA A 71 0.82 6.87 3.16
CA ALA A 71 1.10 5.55 3.73
C ALA A 71 2.62 5.24 3.75
N ILE A 72 3.35 5.55 2.67
CA ILE A 72 4.82 5.42 2.61
C ILE A 72 5.50 6.23 3.73
N VAL A 73 5.06 7.48 3.96
CA VAL A 73 5.65 8.34 5.00
C VAL A 73 5.40 7.77 6.40
N VAL A 74 4.20 7.25 6.67
CA VAL A 74 3.88 6.61 7.95
C VAL A 74 4.72 5.35 8.17
N ASP A 75 4.79 4.46 7.17
CA ASP A 75 5.61 3.24 7.22
C ASP A 75 7.09 3.58 7.46
N GLN A 76 7.64 4.50 6.66
CA GLN A 76 9.02 4.96 6.79
C GLN A 76 9.32 5.56 8.17
N ARG A 77 8.39 6.34 8.73
CA ARG A 77 8.51 6.91 10.08
C ARG A 77 8.59 5.82 11.14
N ILE A 78 7.68 4.84 11.11
CA ILE A 78 7.68 3.73 12.09
C ILE A 78 8.99 2.95 11.99
N ARG A 79 9.40 2.56 10.77
CA ARG A 79 10.66 1.84 10.55
C ARG A 79 11.87 2.60 11.10
N ARG A 80 12.03 3.86 10.72
CA ARG A 80 13.21 4.66 11.12
C ARG A 80 13.27 4.96 12.60
N THR A 81 12.12 5.17 13.25
CA THR A 81 12.07 5.48 14.68
C THR A 81 12.29 4.24 15.54
N HIS A 82 11.77 3.08 15.12
CA HIS A 82 11.67 1.91 15.98
C HIS A 82 12.55 0.72 15.57
N MET A 83 13.25 0.79 14.43
CA MET A 83 14.14 -0.27 13.98
C MET A 83 15.57 0.24 13.78
N ALA A 84 16.51 -0.33 14.55
CA ALA A 84 17.94 -0.07 14.34
C ALA A 84 18.39 -0.48 12.92
N ALA A 85 17.92 -1.64 12.46
CA ALA A 85 18.22 -2.18 11.13
C ALA A 85 17.09 -1.91 10.13
N HIS A 86 16.68 -0.64 10.00
CA HIS A 86 15.51 -0.23 9.22
C HIS A 86 15.62 -0.53 7.71
N ASP A 87 16.83 -0.65 7.15
CA ASP A 87 17.04 -1.06 5.76
C ASP A 87 17.01 -2.59 5.56
N HIS A 88 17.11 -3.34 6.67
CA HIS A 88 17.09 -4.81 6.69
C HIS A 88 15.69 -5.38 6.98
N VAL A 89 14.65 -4.68 6.54
CA VAL A 89 13.27 -5.19 6.57
C VAL A 89 12.57 -4.99 5.24
N ARG A 90 11.49 -5.74 5.02
CA ARG A 90 10.57 -5.55 3.89
C ARG A 90 9.17 -5.34 4.41
N THR A 91 8.54 -4.24 4.03
CA THR A 91 7.15 -3.89 4.38
C THR A 91 6.32 -3.70 3.12
N ILE A 92 5.01 -3.45 3.27
CA ILE A 92 4.12 -3.12 2.13
C ILE A 92 4.68 -1.94 1.33
N TYR A 93 5.31 -0.97 1.97
CA TYR A 93 5.79 0.28 1.36
C TYR A 93 7.32 0.42 1.31
N HIS A 94 8.05 -0.65 1.61
CA HIS A 94 9.49 -0.72 1.50
C HIS A 94 9.90 -2.14 1.07
N LEU A 95 9.97 -2.35 -0.24
CA LEU A 95 10.26 -3.66 -0.84
C LEU A 95 11.74 -3.79 -1.25
N GLY A 96 12.50 -2.72 -1.03
CA GLY A 96 13.92 -2.60 -1.35
C GLY A 96 14.12 -1.74 -2.60
N TYR A 97 15.27 -1.07 -2.66
CA TYR A 97 15.54 0.01 -3.63
C TYR A 97 15.13 -0.31 -5.07
N ALA A 98 15.61 -1.42 -5.63
CA ALA A 98 15.32 -1.77 -7.03
C ALA A 98 13.82 -1.97 -7.30
N VAL A 99 13.09 -2.58 -6.36
CA VAL A 99 11.64 -2.81 -6.50
C VAL A 99 10.87 -1.51 -6.30
N ASP A 100 11.26 -0.71 -5.30
CA ASP A 100 10.61 0.56 -5.00
C ASP A 100 10.76 1.54 -6.19
N GLU A 101 11.94 1.59 -6.82
CA GLU A 101 12.17 2.38 -8.04
C GLU A 101 11.35 1.88 -9.23
N ALA A 102 11.31 0.56 -9.47
CA ALA A 102 10.51 -0.03 -10.54
C ALA A 102 9.01 0.27 -10.38
N LEU A 103 8.50 0.25 -9.14
CA LEU A 103 7.11 0.60 -8.84
C LEU A 103 6.82 2.08 -9.08
N ASN A 104 7.74 2.97 -8.68
CA ASN A 104 7.58 4.41 -8.90
C ASN A 104 7.61 4.75 -10.39
N GLU A 105 8.53 4.13 -11.14
CA GLU A 105 8.61 4.29 -12.59
C GLU A 105 7.36 3.74 -13.29
N ARG A 106 6.90 2.55 -12.90
CA ARG A 106 5.66 1.97 -13.44
C ARG A 106 4.45 2.87 -13.17
N LEU A 107 4.31 3.39 -11.96
CA LEU A 107 3.23 4.32 -11.62
C LEU A 107 3.31 5.60 -12.45
N ARG A 108 4.50 6.14 -12.67
CA ARG A 108 4.72 7.32 -13.53
C ARG A 108 4.25 7.06 -14.96
N ILE A 109 4.59 5.90 -15.52
CA ILE A 109 4.15 5.47 -16.86
C ILE A 109 2.63 5.35 -16.93
N LEU A 110 1.99 4.69 -15.95
CA LEU A 110 0.54 4.52 -15.90
C LEU A 110 -0.19 5.88 -15.86
N LYS A 111 0.30 6.83 -15.06
CA LYS A 111 -0.27 8.19 -14.99
C LYS A 111 -0.17 8.95 -16.32
N GLN A 112 0.82 8.62 -17.17
CA GLN A 112 1.05 9.28 -18.45
C GLN A 112 0.17 8.75 -19.59
N THR A 113 -0.52 7.61 -19.41
CA THR A 113 -1.44 7.09 -20.44
C THR A 113 -2.68 7.97 -20.60
N GLY A 114 -3.02 8.76 -19.57
CA GLY A 114 -4.26 9.53 -19.51
C GLY A 114 -5.50 8.68 -19.23
N GLU A 115 -5.33 7.37 -19.02
CA GLU A 115 -6.41 6.46 -18.65
C GLU A 115 -6.69 6.52 -17.15
N GLU A 116 -7.93 6.28 -16.75
CA GLU A 116 -8.34 6.27 -15.34
C GLU A 116 -7.71 5.08 -14.59
N PRO A 117 -7.39 5.21 -13.29
CA PRO A 117 -6.74 4.16 -12.51
C PRO A 117 -7.41 2.78 -12.64
N CYS A 118 -8.74 2.71 -12.53
CA CYS A 118 -9.49 1.45 -12.59
C CYS A 118 -9.52 0.80 -13.98
N SER A 119 -9.12 1.52 -15.04
CA SER A 119 -9.03 0.97 -16.39
C SER A 119 -7.69 0.30 -16.69
N VAL A 120 -6.63 0.69 -15.97
CA VAL A 120 -5.27 0.17 -16.16
C VAL A 120 -4.73 -0.64 -14.98
N LEU A 121 -5.34 -0.52 -13.80
CA LEU A 121 -5.05 -1.34 -12.62
C LEU A 121 -6.31 -2.08 -12.17
N THR A 122 -6.15 -3.38 -11.89
CA THR A 122 -7.21 -4.19 -11.28
C THR A 122 -7.13 -4.06 -9.76
N PHE A 123 -7.96 -3.20 -9.18
CA PHE A 123 -8.04 -3.06 -7.73
C PHE A 123 -8.84 -4.21 -7.09
N PRO A 124 -8.39 -4.76 -5.95
CA PRO A 124 -9.11 -5.81 -5.24
C PRO A 124 -10.45 -5.36 -4.61
N VAL A 125 -10.64 -4.04 -4.45
CA VAL A 125 -11.88 -3.41 -4.00
C VAL A 125 -12.18 -2.20 -4.89
N ASN A 126 -13.45 -1.80 -4.99
CA ASN A 126 -13.81 -0.60 -5.75
C ASN A 126 -13.44 0.67 -4.97
N LEU A 127 -12.42 1.40 -5.44
CA LEU A 127 -11.93 2.61 -4.77
C LEU A 127 -12.81 3.85 -5.02
N ALA A 128 -13.75 3.78 -5.97
CA ALA A 128 -14.69 4.85 -6.27
C ALA A 128 -15.97 4.77 -5.41
N GLU A 129 -16.16 3.68 -4.67
CA GLU A 129 -17.29 3.51 -3.74
C GLU A 129 -16.92 3.95 -2.33
N GLU A 130 -17.94 4.14 -1.48
CA GLU A 130 -17.74 4.34 -0.06
C GLU A 130 -17.01 3.14 0.57
N PHE A 131 -16.20 3.41 1.58
CA PHE A 131 -15.44 2.36 2.26
C PHE A 131 -16.36 1.40 3.02
N ASP A 132 -16.47 0.17 2.54
CA ASP A 132 -17.05 -0.94 3.29
C ASP A 132 -15.95 -1.79 3.95
N ARG A 133 -15.86 -1.69 5.27
CA ARG A 133 -14.94 -2.48 6.10
C ARG A 133 -15.08 -3.98 5.83
N LYS A 134 -16.30 -4.50 5.64
CA LYS A 134 -16.50 -5.94 5.40
C LYS A 134 -15.93 -6.38 4.06
N THR A 135 -16.07 -5.56 3.02
CA THR A 135 -15.47 -5.81 1.70
C THR A 135 -13.94 -5.81 1.79
N PHE A 136 -13.35 -4.83 2.48
CA PHE A 136 -11.91 -4.83 2.71
C PHE A 136 -11.44 -6.04 3.52
N ASP A 137 -12.16 -6.41 4.57
CA ASP A 137 -11.88 -7.61 5.36
C ASP A 137 -11.91 -8.89 4.51
N ARG A 138 -12.91 -9.05 3.63
CA ARG A 138 -12.98 -10.17 2.67
C ARG A 138 -11.82 -10.18 1.67
N PHE A 139 -11.40 -9.00 1.20
CA PHE A 139 -10.21 -8.90 0.35
C PHE A 139 -8.97 -9.42 1.09
N VAL A 140 -8.74 -8.98 2.33
CA VAL A 140 -7.57 -9.45 3.08
C VAL A 140 -7.66 -10.96 3.37
N ASP A 141 -8.87 -11.48 3.60
CA ASP A 141 -9.11 -12.92 3.77
C ASP A 141 -8.89 -13.75 2.49
N SER A 142 -9.16 -13.18 1.30
CA SER A 142 -9.00 -13.89 0.04
C SER A 142 -7.53 -14.11 -0.35
N LEU A 143 -6.60 -13.46 0.35
CA LEU A 143 -5.15 -13.64 0.19
C LEU A 143 -4.64 -15.01 0.70
N GLY A 144 -5.51 -15.84 1.28
CA GLY A 144 -5.24 -17.23 1.60
C GLY A 144 -4.27 -17.43 2.77
N ASP A 145 -3.51 -18.53 2.73
CA ASP A 145 -2.64 -18.94 3.83
C ASP A 145 -1.43 -18.01 3.95
N VAL A 146 -1.54 -17.07 4.87
CA VAL A 146 -0.49 -16.12 5.24
C VAL A 146 0.22 -16.65 6.49
N PRO A 147 1.57 -16.63 6.54
CA PRO A 147 2.29 -17.05 7.73
C PRO A 147 1.83 -16.27 8.95
N LYS A 148 1.57 -16.96 10.07
CA LYS A 148 1.13 -16.30 11.31
C LYS A 148 2.23 -15.33 11.80
N PRO A 149 1.96 -14.01 11.86
CA PRO A 149 2.97 -13.06 12.28
C PRO A 149 3.17 -13.12 13.80
N LYS A 150 4.39 -12.81 14.24
CA LYS A 150 4.71 -12.49 15.63
C LYS A 150 4.42 -11.01 15.87
N ILE A 151 3.58 -10.71 16.86
CA ILE A 151 3.34 -9.32 17.28
C ILE A 151 4.57 -8.83 18.06
N THR A 152 5.10 -7.67 17.66
CA THR A 152 6.24 -7.01 18.29
C THR A 152 5.87 -5.56 18.62
N PRO A 153 6.65 -4.86 19.46
CA PRO A 153 6.42 -3.44 19.71
C PRO A 153 6.47 -2.55 18.46
N VAL A 154 7.12 -3.02 17.39
CA VAL A 154 7.34 -2.24 16.17
C VAL A 154 6.28 -2.54 15.09
N GLY A 155 5.59 -3.67 15.19
CA GLY A 155 4.65 -4.14 14.18
C GLY A 155 4.57 -5.66 14.14
N ARG A 156 4.17 -6.20 12.98
CA ARG A 156 3.94 -7.64 12.79
C ARG A 156 5.06 -8.30 12.01
N GLU A 157 5.89 -9.07 12.70
CA GLU A 157 7.01 -9.78 12.10
C GLU A 157 6.54 -11.10 11.49
N LEU A 158 6.66 -11.25 10.17
CA LEU A 158 6.45 -12.51 9.47
C LEU A 158 7.67 -13.42 9.64
N PRO A 159 7.48 -14.73 9.90
CA PRO A 159 8.58 -15.65 10.14
C PRO A 159 9.32 -16.02 8.85
N GLY A 160 10.60 -16.36 8.99
CA GLY A 160 11.42 -16.91 7.91
C GLY A 160 11.97 -15.86 6.94
N ARG A 161 12.53 -16.34 5.82
CA ARG A 161 13.04 -15.50 4.73
C ARG A 161 11.85 -14.98 3.89
N PRO A 162 11.87 -13.71 3.43
CA PRO A 162 10.84 -13.24 2.51
C PRO A 162 10.82 -14.10 1.23
N PRO A 163 9.62 -14.35 0.67
CA PRO A 163 9.49 -15.01 -0.63
C PRO A 163 10.27 -14.27 -1.71
N GLU A 164 10.92 -15.02 -2.61
CA GLU A 164 11.62 -14.41 -3.77
C GLU A 164 10.63 -13.86 -4.80
N ALA A 165 9.45 -14.50 -4.93
CA ALA A 165 8.36 -14.00 -5.76
C ALA A 165 7.67 -12.80 -5.10
N LEU A 166 7.74 -11.64 -5.73
CA LEU A 166 7.26 -10.37 -5.19
C LEU A 166 5.76 -10.39 -4.85
N GLU A 167 4.93 -10.98 -5.72
CA GLU A 167 3.48 -11.08 -5.49
C GLU A 167 3.13 -11.91 -4.26
N VAL A 168 3.91 -12.97 -3.99
CA VAL A 168 3.74 -13.82 -2.81
C VAL A 168 4.14 -13.05 -1.56
N MET A 169 5.26 -12.33 -1.59
CA MET A 169 5.68 -11.48 -0.49
C MET A 169 4.64 -10.39 -0.19
N MET A 170 4.11 -9.71 -1.22
CA MET A 170 3.07 -8.70 -1.07
C MET A 170 1.79 -9.30 -0.47
N ARG A 171 1.35 -10.47 -0.96
CA ARG A 171 0.21 -11.20 -0.40
C ARG A 171 0.38 -11.50 1.09
N HIS A 172 1.56 -11.97 1.50
CA HIS A 172 1.83 -12.23 2.90
C HIS A 172 1.80 -10.95 3.75
N LEU A 173 2.42 -9.86 3.26
CA LEU A 173 2.46 -8.58 3.97
C LEU A 173 1.06 -7.99 4.15
N VAL A 174 0.23 -7.98 3.10
CA VAL A 174 -1.16 -7.48 3.18
C VAL A 174 -2.02 -8.41 4.03
N GLY A 175 -1.90 -9.73 3.87
CA GLY A 175 -2.63 -10.69 4.71
C GLY A 175 -2.32 -10.54 6.20
N ALA A 176 -1.08 -10.21 6.54
CA ALA A 176 -0.65 -9.99 7.92
C ALA A 176 -1.19 -8.68 8.54
N LEU A 177 -1.93 -7.86 7.78
CA LEU A 177 -2.75 -6.79 8.35
C LEU A 177 -3.86 -7.34 9.25
N ARG A 178 -4.22 -8.63 9.17
CA ARG A 178 -5.23 -9.24 10.06
C ARG A 178 -4.69 -9.74 11.41
N PRO A 179 -5.46 -9.54 12.51
CA PRO A 179 -6.70 -8.75 12.59
C PRO A 179 -6.42 -7.26 12.40
N LEU A 180 -7.32 -6.52 11.75
CA LEU A 180 -7.11 -5.11 11.42
C LEU A 180 -7.19 -4.23 12.70
N PRO A 181 -6.07 -3.63 13.18
CA PRO A 181 -6.05 -2.85 14.41
C PRO A 181 -6.47 -1.39 14.19
N GLY A 182 -6.62 -0.64 15.29
CA GLY A 182 -6.87 0.80 15.25
C GLY A 182 -5.67 1.65 14.81
N GLU A 183 -4.47 1.08 14.82
CA GLU A 183 -3.24 1.70 14.28
C GLU A 183 -2.65 0.82 13.18
N TYR A 184 -1.84 1.39 12.29
CA TYR A 184 -1.17 0.64 11.23
C TYR A 184 -0.23 -0.42 11.82
N PRO A 185 -0.43 -1.72 11.57
CA PRO A 185 0.35 -2.77 12.24
C PRO A 185 1.74 -3.02 11.63
N MET A 186 2.10 -2.29 10.57
CA MET A 186 3.33 -2.42 9.79
C MET A 186 3.85 -3.87 9.68
N PRO A 187 3.19 -4.74 8.90
CA PRO A 187 3.70 -6.08 8.66
C PRO A 187 5.05 -6.05 7.97
N PHE A 188 5.97 -6.91 8.40
CA PHE A 188 7.32 -6.92 7.86
C PHE A 188 8.00 -8.30 7.87
N TYR A 189 8.89 -8.50 6.90
CA TYR A 189 9.94 -9.51 6.96
C TYR A 189 11.25 -8.88 7.39
N ARG A 190 12.10 -9.63 8.10
CA ARG A 190 13.53 -9.30 8.20
C ARG A 190 14.25 -9.84 6.97
N VAL A 191 15.22 -9.08 6.47
CA VAL A 191 16.20 -9.58 5.49
C VAL A 191 17.56 -9.70 6.17
N ALA A 192 18.38 -10.65 5.72
CA ALA A 192 19.76 -10.71 6.14
C ALA A 192 20.48 -9.41 5.73
N ALA A 193 21.39 -8.95 6.58
CA ALA A 193 22.34 -7.90 6.27
C ALA A 193 23.43 -8.40 5.30
#